data_AF-A0A945V176-F1
#
_entry.id   AF-A0A945V176-F1
#
_cell.length_a   1.000
_cell.length_b   1.000
_cell.length_c   1.000
_cell.angle_alpha   90.00
_cell.angle_beta   90.00
_cell.angle_gamma   90.00
#
_symmetry.space_group_name_H-M   'P 1'
#
loop_
_entity.id
_entity.type
_entity.pdbx_description
1 polymer ?
#
loop_
_entity_poly.entity_id
_entity_poly.type
_entity_poly.pdbx_seq_one_letter_code
_entity_poly.pdbx_strand_id
1 'polypeptide(L)' 'METFLLTFFIFLILMLVMSLGVILMGKNIKGSCGGLNTITGADKCVICQKDIDPNNPLNARLQCSRTRQIINQF' A
#
# COMPACT_ATOMS: atom_id res chain seq x y z
N MET A 1 -29.24 0.92 -29.24
CA MET A 1 -28.19 1.96 -29.28
C MET A 1 -28.32 2.94 -28.12
N GLU A 2 -29.51 3.49 -27.85
CA GLU A 2 -29.72 4.39 -26.69
C GLU A 2 -29.33 3.77 -25.35
N THR A 3 -29.79 2.54 -25.08
CA THR A 3 -29.48 1.83 -23.84
C THR A 3 -27.97 1.61 -23.64
N PHE A 4 -27.23 1.39 -24.72
CA PHE A 4 -25.78 1.18 -24.71
C PHE A 4 -25.03 2.48 -24.37
N LEU A 5 -25.39 3.60 -25.00
CA LEU A 5 -24.81 4.90 -24.68
C LEU A 5 -25.10 5.32 -23.23
N LEU A 6 -26.35 5.14 -22.79
CA LEU A 6 -26.76 5.51 -21.43
C LEU A 6 -26.00 4.71 -20.36
N THR A 7 -25.88 3.39 -20.54
CA THR A 7 -25.10 2.55 -19.61
C THR A 7 -23.61 2.86 -19.63
N PHE A 8 -23.03 3.13 -20.80
CA PHE A 8 -21.62 3.52 -20.92
C PHE A 8 -21.30 4.79 -20.10
N PHE A 9 -22.12 5.83 -20.23
CA PHE A 9 -21.92 7.07 -19.48
C PHE A 9 -22.14 6.89 -17.97
N ILE A 10 -23.13 6.10 -17.55
CA ILE A 10 -23.36 5.80 -16.13
C ILE A 10 -22.13 5.12 -15.52
N PHE A 11 -21.56 4.12 -16.19
CA PHE A 11 -20.36 3.44 -15.70
C PHE A 11 -19.15 4.37 -15.64
N LEU A 12 -18.99 5.27 -16.62
CA LEU A 12 -17.93 6.28 -16.60
C LEU A 12 -18.07 7.21 -15.39
N ILE A 13 -19.26 7.71 -15.12
CA ILE A 13 -19.53 8.58 -13.97
C ILE A 13 -19.23 7.82 -12.66
N LEU A 14 -19.68 6.58 -12.54
CA LEU A 14 -19.40 5.74 -11.37
C LEU A 14 -17.89 5.58 -11.14
N MET A 15 -17.11 5.26 -12.18
CA MET A 15 -15.66 5.13 -12.09
C MET A 15 -14.98 6.44 -11.68
N LEU A 16 -15.41 7.57 -12.25
CA LEU A 16 -14.91 8.88 -11.89
C LEU A 16 -15.20 9.21 -10.42
N VAL A 17 -16.41 8.94 -9.95
CA VAL A 17 -16.80 9.17 -8.54
C VAL A 17 -15.95 8.31 -7.59
N MET A 18 -15.74 7.03 -7.92
CA MET A 18 -14.88 6.15 -7.12
C MET A 18 -13.43 6.64 -7.08
N SER A 19 -12.88 7.06 -8.23
CA SER A 19 -11.51 7.58 -8.32
C SER A 19 -11.34 8.89 -7.54
N LEU A 20 -12.27 9.84 -7.71
CA LEU A 20 -12.29 11.10 -6.98
C LEU A 20 -12.38 10.86 -5.46
N GLY A 21 -13.17 9.88 -5.03
CA GLY A 21 -13.25 9.51 -3.61
C GLY A 21 -11.89 9.11 -3.02
N VAL A 22 -11.08 8.34 -3.74
CA VAL A 22 -9.74 7.94 -3.28
C VAL A 22 -8.77 9.13 -3.25
N ILE A 23 -8.80 9.98 -4.28
CA ILE A 23 -7.92 11.16 -4.39
C ILE A 23 -8.20 12.16 -3.26
N LEU A 24 -9.48 12.46 -3.01
CA LEU A 24 -9.90 13.41 -1.96
C LEU A 24 -9.61 12.89 -0.55
N MET A 25 -9.61 11.57 -0.35
CA MET A 25 -9.37 11.00 0.96
C MET A 25 -7.93 11.21 1.44
N GLY A 26 -6.98 11.48 0.53
CA GLY A 26 -5.59 11.91 0.84
C GLY A 26 -4.82 10.99 1.80
N LYS A 27 -5.37 9.81 2.08
CA LYS A 27 -4.88 8.91 3.11
C LYS A 27 -4.05 7.84 2.41
N ASN A 28 -2.79 7.76 2.83
CA ASN A 28 -1.95 6.62 2.50
C ASN A 28 -2.66 5.31 2.86
N ILE A 29 -2.52 4.32 1.98
CA ILE A 29 -3.22 3.04 2.08
C ILE A 29 -2.93 2.42 3.44
N LYS A 30 -3.91 2.43 4.34
CA LYS A 30 -3.80 1.86 5.68
C LYS A 30 -3.73 0.35 5.54
N GLY A 31 -2.54 -0.22 5.68
CA GLY A 31 -2.32 -1.67 5.76
C GLY A 31 -1.59 -2.34 4.59
N SER A 32 -1.27 -1.64 3.49
CA SER A 32 -0.67 -2.31 2.32
C SER A 32 0.85 -2.48 2.39
N CYS A 33 1.56 -1.68 3.20
CA CYS A 33 3.02 -1.77 3.32
C CYS A 33 3.51 -2.96 4.15
N GLY A 34 2.62 -3.90 4.49
CA GLY A 34 2.90 -5.35 4.55
C GLY A 34 4.21 -5.82 5.18
N GLY A 35 4.70 -5.19 6.24
CA GLY A 35 6.00 -5.56 6.85
C GLY A 35 7.24 -5.03 6.13
N LEU A 36 7.11 -4.19 5.09
CA LEU A 36 8.20 -3.38 4.54
C LEU A 36 8.53 -2.18 5.44
N ASN A 37 7.62 -1.83 6.36
CA ASN A 37 7.82 -0.80 7.39
C ASN A 37 8.77 -1.24 8.52
N THR A 38 9.60 -2.24 8.28
CA THR A 38 10.61 -2.79 9.19
C THR A 38 11.95 -3.04 8.50
N ILE A 39 12.10 -2.62 7.24
CA ILE A 39 13.41 -2.66 6.57
C ILE A 39 14.32 -1.62 7.23
N THR A 40 15.37 -2.12 7.87
CA THR A 40 16.35 -1.32 8.59
C THR A 40 17.13 -0.44 7.61
N GLY A 41 17.12 0.89 7.82
CA GLY A 41 17.93 1.84 7.06
C GLY A 41 17.17 2.87 6.22
N ALA A 42 15.83 2.88 6.23
CA ALA A 42 15.03 3.95 5.63
C ALA A 42 14.18 4.65 6.70
N ASP A 43 14.13 5.99 6.68
CA ASP A 43 13.29 6.76 7.62
C ASP A 43 11.79 6.67 7.26
N LYS A 44 11.50 6.42 5.97
CA LYS A 44 10.15 6.30 5.41
C LYS A 44 10.06 5.12 4.46
N CYS A 45 8.89 4.47 4.42
CA CYS A 45 8.60 3.44 3.42
C CYS A 45 8.51 4.06 2.02
N VAL A 46 9.23 3.51 1.04
CA VAL A 46 9.28 4.04 -0.34
C VAL A 46 7.91 4.01 -1.04
N ILE A 47 7.03 3.09 -0.63
CA ILE A 47 5.73 2.85 -1.28
C ILE A 47 4.62 3.74 -0.73
N CYS A 48 4.51 3.84 0.60
CA CYS A 48 3.42 4.58 1.26
C CYS A 48 3.90 5.81 2.05
N GLN A 49 5.18 6.17 1.96
CA GLN A 49 5.84 7.31 2.62
C GLN A 49 5.59 7.43 4.13
N LYS A 50 5.18 6.33 4.75
CA LYS A 50 4.91 6.25 6.17
C LYS A 50 6.20 6.05 6.95
N ASP A 51 6.28 6.66 8.13
CA ASP A 51 7.43 6.53 9.01
C ASP A 51 7.60 5.09 9.51
N ILE A 52 8.84 4.63 9.51
CA ILE A 52 9.24 3.30 9.98
C ILE A 52 9.19 3.29 11.51
N ASP A 53 8.48 2.31 12.09
CA ASP A 53 8.38 2.17 13.54
C ASP A 53 9.53 1.27 14.05
N PRO A 54 10.51 1.83 14.79
CA PRO A 54 11.66 1.08 15.28
C PRO A 54 11.29 0.08 16.40
N ASN A 55 10.14 0.25 17.06
CA ASN A 55 9.67 -0.61 18.14
C ASN A 55 8.66 -1.66 17.67
N ASN A 56 8.50 -1.84 16.36
CA ASN A 56 7.57 -2.81 15.80
C ASN A 56 8.00 -4.25 16.19
N PRO A 57 7.11 -5.09 16.75
CA PRO A 57 7.41 -6.49 17.08
C PRO A 57 7.91 -7.33 15.89
N LEU A 58 7.70 -6.90 14.65
CA LEU A 58 8.29 -7.54 13.46
C LEU A 58 9.82 -7.35 13.37
N ASN A 59 10.40 -6.27 13.92
CA ASN A 59 11.87 -6.06 13.94
C ASN A 59 12.57 -7.21 14.67
N ALA A 60 11.98 -7.68 15.77
CA ALA A 60 12.48 -8.83 16.51
C ALA A 60 12.39 -10.14 15.70
N ARG A 61 11.41 -10.27 14.80
CA ARG A 61 11.27 -11.45 13.92
C ARG A 61 12.24 -11.44 12.74
N LEU A 62 12.65 -10.26 12.25
CA LEU A 62 13.72 -10.10 11.24
C LEU A 62 15.10 -10.48 11.80
N GLN A 63 15.33 -10.29 13.11
CA GLN A 63 16.58 -10.64 13.77
C GLN A 63 16.80 -12.16 13.96
N CYS A 64 15.76 -12.99 13.78
CA CYS A 64 15.90 -14.45 13.86
C CYS A 64 16.80 -14.96 12.71
N SER A 65 17.79 -15.79 13.03
CA SER A 65 18.84 -16.28 12.12
C SER A 65 18.30 -16.94 10.84
N ARG A 66 17.09 -17.51 10.89
CA ARG A 66 16.43 -18.17 9.75
C ARG A 66 15.90 -17.18 8.70
N THR A 67 15.46 -15.98 9.09
CA THR A 67 14.98 -14.96 8.14
C THR A 67 16.13 -14.34 7.36
N ARG A 68 17.31 -14.20 7.99
CA ARG A 68 18.52 -13.66 7.34
C ARG A 68 19.05 -14.58 6.21
N GLN A 69 18.85 -15.89 6.34
CA GLN A 69 19.20 -16.85 5.27
C GLN A 69 18.34 -16.66 4.02
N ILE A 70 17.06 -16.29 4.18
CA ILE A 70 16.12 -16.07 3.07
C ILE A 70 16.41 -14.73 2.37
N ILE A 71 16.80 -13.68 3.11
CA ILE A 71 17.15 -12.37 2.53
C ILE A 71 18.44 -12.46 1.69
N ASN A 72 19.46 -13.19 2.16
CA ASN A 72 20.72 -13.36 1.42
C ASN A 72 20.60 -14.27 0.18
N GLN A 73 19.42 -14.85 -0.08
CA GLN A 73 19.13 -15.63 -1.29
C GLN A 73 18.42 -14.81 -2.38
N PHE A 74 18.12 -13.54 -2.12
CA PHE A 74 17.55 -12.59 -3.10
C PHE A 74 18.56 -11.53 -3.51
#